data_AF-A0AAN8ISM1-F1
#
_entry.id   AF-A0AAN8ISM1-F1
#
_cell.length_a   1.000
_cell.length_b   1.000
_cell.length_c   1.000
_cell.angle_alpha   90.00
_cell.angle_beta   90.00
_cell.angle_gamma   90.00
#
_symmetry.space_group_name_H-M   'P 1'
#
loop_
_entity.id
_entity.type
_entity.pdbx_description
1 polymer ?
#
loop_
_entity_poly.entity_id
_entity_poly.type
_entity_poly.pdbx_seq_one_letter_code
_entity_poly.pdbx_strand_id
1 'polypeptide(L)'
;MSKMTVKLIQLFLLYLCLQDALATDCTYNGKKHSVGETWVDSNESAKKKCTKTEAGWSVINVACVTPKGTEVAIGKSVTEDDKEYTCEEIGGGNLYMKWSTV
;
A
#
# COMPACT_ATOMS: atom_id res chain seq x y z
N MET A 1 -12.99 44.18 3.95
CA MET A 1 -11.92 43.27 3.47
C MET A 1 -10.98 44.08 2.59
N SER A 2 -9.66 44.09 2.88
CA SER A 2 -8.69 44.93 2.17
C SER A 2 -8.22 44.25 0.86
N LYS A 3 -7.91 45.02 -0.19
CA LYS A 3 -7.34 44.49 -1.44
C LYS A 3 -6.08 43.64 -1.21
N MET A 4 -5.34 43.94 -0.13
CA MET A 4 -4.16 43.21 0.30
C MET A 4 -4.47 41.81 0.85
N THR A 5 -5.55 41.66 1.62
CA THR A 5 -6.00 40.35 2.12
C THR A 5 -6.46 39.43 0.99
N VAL A 6 -7.05 39.97 -0.08
CA VAL A 6 -7.50 39.18 -1.24
C VAL A 6 -6.30 38.63 -2.04
N LYS A 7 -5.26 39.46 -2.28
CA LYS A 7 -4.03 39.00 -2.96
C LYS A 7 -3.29 37.92 -2.18
N LEU A 8 -3.25 38.02 -0.85
CA LEU A 8 -2.58 37.05 0.00
C LEU A 8 -3.29 35.69 -0.02
N ILE A 9 -4.63 35.70 -0.01
CA ILE A 9 -5.46 34.49 -0.16
C ILE A 9 -5.25 33.87 -1.55
N GLN A 10 -5.21 34.67 -2.62
CA GLN A 10 -4.94 34.16 -3.97
C GLN A 10 -3.55 33.51 -4.09
N LEU A 11 -2.51 34.11 -3.50
CA LEU A 11 -1.16 33.54 -3.46
C LEU A 11 -1.11 32.21 -2.66
N PHE A 12 -1.85 32.13 -1.55
CA PHE A 12 -1.92 30.92 -0.73
C PHE A 12 -2.64 29.78 -1.45
N LEU A 13 -3.73 30.07 -2.16
CA LEU A 13 -4.45 29.09 -2.99
C LEU A 13 -3.59 28.59 -4.16
N LEU A 14 -2.83 29.46 -4.82
CA LEU A 14 -1.88 29.08 -5.86
C LEU A 14 -0.74 28.19 -5.32
N TYR A 15 -0.28 28.44 -4.09
CA TYR A 15 0.73 27.62 -3.43
C TYR A 15 0.22 26.22 -3.10
N LEU A 16 -1.03 26.09 -2.64
CA LEU A 16 -1.67 24.79 -2.37
C LEU A 16 -1.85 23.97 -3.66
N CYS A 17 -2.26 24.58 -4.78
CA CYS A 17 -2.37 23.89 -6.08
C CYS A 17 -1.01 23.39 -6.62
N LEU A 18 0.11 23.98 -6.20
CA LEU A 18 1.44 23.56 -6.62
C LEU A 18 1.90 22.27 -5.93
N GLN A 19 1.26 21.89 -4.81
CA GLN A 19 1.65 20.73 -4.00
C GLN A 19 1.13 19.41 -4.60
N ASP A 20 0.07 19.45 -5.40
CA ASP A 20 -0.56 18.25 -5.99
C ASP A 20 0.28 17.61 -7.11
N ALA A 21 1.25 18.35 -7.68
CA ALA A 21 2.08 17.88 -8.80
C ALA A 21 3.18 16.87 -8.41
N LEU A 22 3.34 16.57 -7.12
CA LEU A 22 4.36 15.64 -6.60
C LEU A 22 3.81 14.25 -6.23
N ALA A 23 2.50 14.02 -6.42
CA ALA A 23 1.90 12.70 -6.21
C ALA A 23 2.53 11.70 -7.19
N THR A 24 3.47 10.93 -6.68
CA THR A 24 4.15 9.88 -7.43
C THR A 24 3.32 8.62 -7.28
N ASP A 25 2.82 8.07 -8.39
CA ASP A 25 2.06 6.82 -8.39
C ASP A 25 2.98 5.62 -8.70
N CYS A 26 2.76 4.50 -8.03
CA CYS A 26 3.27 3.21 -8.47
C CYS A 26 2.46 2.70 -9.66
N THR A 27 3.14 2.15 -10.67
CA THR A 27 2.49 1.36 -11.72
C THR A 27 2.70 -0.12 -11.46
N TYR A 28 1.62 -0.85 -11.22
CA TYR A 28 1.65 -2.29 -10.97
C TYR A 28 0.56 -2.99 -11.78
N ASN A 29 0.94 -4.01 -12.57
CA ASN A 29 0.05 -4.73 -13.47
C ASN A 29 -0.84 -3.80 -14.34
N GLY A 30 -0.26 -2.70 -14.81
CA GLY A 30 -0.94 -1.69 -15.64
C GLY A 30 -1.88 -0.75 -14.89
N LYS A 31 -2.03 -0.89 -13.56
CA LYS A 31 -2.82 -0.01 -12.71
C LYS A 31 -1.93 0.97 -11.97
N LYS A 32 -2.44 2.18 -11.74
CA LYS A 32 -1.79 3.20 -10.91
C LYS A 32 -2.29 3.08 -9.47
N HIS A 33 -1.36 3.16 -8.52
CA HIS A 33 -1.63 3.20 -7.10
C HIS A 33 -0.86 4.37 -6.48
N SER A 34 -1.52 5.18 -5.66
CA SER A 34 -0.84 6.33 -5.05
C SER A 34 0.16 5.88 -3.99
N VAL A 35 1.26 6.61 -3.83
CA VAL A 35 2.20 6.36 -2.72
C VAL A 35 1.47 6.33 -1.38
N GLY A 36 1.69 5.26 -0.61
CA GLY A 36 1.03 4.98 0.66
C GLY A 36 -0.18 4.06 0.54
N GLU A 37 -0.78 3.95 -0.65
CA GLU A 37 -1.93 3.07 -0.90
C GLU A 37 -1.56 1.61 -0.65
N THR A 38 -2.51 0.87 -0.08
CA THR A 38 -2.44 -0.58 0.07
C THR A 38 -3.62 -1.24 -0.62
N TRP A 39 -3.38 -2.36 -1.30
CA TRP A 39 -4.41 -3.15 -1.97
C TRP A 39 -4.12 -4.64 -1.84
N VAL A 40 -5.14 -5.48 -2.03
CA VAL A 40 -4.96 -6.93 -2.12
C VAL A 40 -4.73 -7.30 -3.57
N ASP A 41 -3.63 -8.00 -3.85
CA ASP A 41 -3.46 -8.69 -5.12
C ASP A 41 -4.13 -10.07 -5.03
N SER A 42 -5.24 -10.23 -5.76
CA SER A 42 -6.03 -11.47 -5.79
C SER A 42 -5.28 -12.65 -6.42
N ASN A 43 -4.28 -12.41 -7.25
CA ASN A 43 -3.48 -13.45 -7.89
C ASN A 43 -2.38 -13.97 -6.98
N GLU A 44 -1.85 -13.12 -6.11
CA GLU A 44 -0.72 -13.45 -5.23
C GLU A 44 -1.13 -13.70 -3.76
N SER A 45 -2.42 -13.54 -3.42
CA SER A 45 -2.94 -13.66 -2.04
C SER A 45 -2.13 -12.83 -1.04
N ALA A 46 -1.69 -11.65 -1.46
CA ALA A 46 -0.83 -10.77 -0.70
C ALA A 46 -1.38 -9.34 -0.71
N LYS A 47 -1.27 -8.66 0.43
CA LYS A 47 -1.50 -7.23 0.53
C LYS A 47 -0.23 -6.51 0.11
N LYS A 48 -0.36 -5.63 -0.87
CA LYS A 48 0.70 -4.80 -1.42
C LYS A 48 0.65 -3.40 -0.84
N LYS A 49 1.76 -2.68 -0.92
CA LYS A 49 1.84 -1.25 -0.62
C LYS A 49 2.72 -0.53 -1.64
N CYS A 50 2.21 0.58 -2.17
CA CYS A 50 3.03 1.52 -2.93
C CYS A 50 3.86 2.37 -1.95
N THR A 51 5.17 2.34 -2.06
CA THR A 51 6.10 3.00 -1.12
C THR A 51 7.05 3.91 -1.88
N LYS A 52 7.26 5.13 -1.37
CA LYS A 52 8.24 6.07 -1.90
C LYS A 52 9.66 5.62 -1.56
N THR A 53 10.56 5.70 -2.53
CA THR A 53 11.99 5.43 -2.35
C THR A 53 12.80 6.65 -2.81
N GLU A 54 14.10 6.68 -2.51
CA GLU A 54 14.99 7.74 -3.04
C GLU A 54 15.04 7.75 -4.57
N ALA A 55 14.90 6.57 -5.19
CA ALA A 55 14.91 6.39 -6.64
C ALA A 55 13.52 6.57 -7.29
N GLY A 56 12.47 6.89 -6.53
CA GLY A 56 11.10 7.03 -7.01
C GLY A 56 10.10 6.29 -6.13
N TRP A 57 9.68 5.10 -6.57
CA TRP A 57 8.69 4.29 -5.87
C TRP A 57 8.96 2.78 -6.03
N SER A 58 8.39 1.98 -5.14
CA SER A 58 8.41 0.52 -5.20
C SER A 58 7.10 -0.06 -4.67
N VAL A 59 6.74 -1.26 -5.13
CA VAL A 59 5.60 -2.02 -4.63
C VAL A 59 6.12 -3.17 -3.79
N ILE A 60 5.74 -3.18 -2.51
CA ILE A 60 6.19 -4.19 -1.55
C ILE A 60 5.02 -5.01 -1.04
N ASN A 61 5.29 -6.25 -0.63
CA ASN A 61 4.35 -7.05 0.14
C ASN A 61 4.35 -6.59 1.61
N VAL A 62 3.17 -6.48 2.23
CA VAL A 62 3.04 -6.06 3.64
C VAL A 62 2.28 -7.06 4.52
N ALA A 63 1.50 -7.96 3.92
CA ALA A 63 0.83 -9.06 4.61
C ALA A 63 0.44 -10.15 3.61
N CYS A 64 0.21 -11.37 4.09
CA CYS A 64 -0.52 -12.38 3.35
C CYS A 64 -2.03 -12.20 3.59
N VAL A 65 -2.86 -12.75 2.72
CA VAL A 65 -4.33 -12.69 2.84
C VAL A 65 -4.89 -14.11 2.74
N THR A 66 -5.69 -14.54 3.72
CA THR A 66 -6.34 -15.86 3.71
C THR A 66 -7.42 -15.92 2.61
N PRO A 67 -7.91 -17.12 2.24
CA PRO A 67 -9.03 -17.24 1.29
C PRO A 67 -10.29 -16.48 1.69
N LYS A 68 -10.51 -16.21 2.99
CA LYS A 68 -11.64 -15.39 3.47
C LYS A 68 -11.34 -13.88 3.53
N GLY A 69 -10.13 -13.46 3.16
CA GLY A 69 -9.73 -12.06 3.17
C GLY A 69 -9.06 -11.61 4.47
N THR A 70 -8.73 -12.51 5.39
CA THR A 70 -8.06 -12.16 6.66
C THR A 70 -6.60 -11.81 6.40
N GLU A 71 -6.16 -10.64 6.84
CA GLU A 71 -4.75 -10.23 6.75
C GLU A 71 -3.90 -10.93 7.80
N VAL A 72 -2.79 -11.54 7.38
CA VAL A 72 -1.82 -12.20 8.24
C VAL A 72 -0.49 -11.46 8.11
N ALA A 73 -0.07 -10.81 9.20
CA ALA A 73 1.20 -10.09 9.23
C ALA A 73 2.38 -11.06 9.02
N ILE A 74 3.46 -10.56 8.43
CA ILE A 74 4.67 -11.34 8.15
C ILE A 74 5.21 -11.95 9.45
N GLY A 75 5.48 -13.26 9.45
CA GLY A 75 5.94 -14.02 10.61
C GLY A 75 4.86 -14.32 11.66
N LYS A 76 3.58 -14.07 11.36
CA LYS A 76 2.44 -14.41 12.22
C LYS A 76 1.61 -15.52 11.62
N SER A 77 0.80 -16.13 12.49
CA SER A 77 -0.23 -17.08 12.11
C SER A 77 -1.61 -16.66 12.59
N VAL A 78 -2.64 -17.19 11.94
CA VAL A 78 -4.04 -17.09 12.34
C VAL A 78 -4.73 -18.43 12.12
N THR A 79 -5.59 -18.82 13.04
CA THR A 79 -6.49 -19.97 12.85
C THR A 79 -7.81 -19.47 12.26
N GLU A 80 -8.20 -20.05 11.13
CA GLU A 80 -9.46 -19.76 10.45
C GLU A 80 -10.10 -21.11 10.07
N ASP A 81 -11.28 -21.39 10.64
CA ASP A 81 -11.92 -22.70 10.64
C ASP A 81 -11.03 -23.80 11.27
N ASP A 82 -10.68 -24.83 10.50
CA ASP A 82 -9.84 -25.97 10.88
C ASP A 82 -8.39 -25.82 10.38
N LYS A 83 -8.00 -24.62 9.93
CA LYS A 83 -6.69 -24.36 9.32
C LYS A 83 -5.94 -23.27 10.07
N GLU A 84 -4.67 -23.53 10.36
CA GLU A 84 -3.71 -22.51 10.74
C GLU A 84 -2.99 -22.01 9.48
N TYR A 85 -3.06 -20.70 9.25
CA TYR A 85 -2.39 -20.00 8.16
C TYR A 85 -1.21 -19.21 8.71
N THR A 86 -0.02 -19.37 8.14
CA THR A 86 1.20 -18.64 8.51
C THR A 86 1.75 -17.88 7.31
N CYS A 87 2.06 -16.59 7.52
CA CYS A 87 2.66 -15.76 6.49
C CYS A 87 4.20 -15.75 6.62
N GLU A 88 4.91 -16.32 5.65
CA GLU A 88 6.38 -16.44 5.68
C GLU A 88 7.02 -15.57 4.58
N GLU A 89 8.11 -14.86 4.89
CA GLU A 89 8.95 -14.23 3.86
C GLU A 89 9.94 -15.26 3.31
N ILE A 90 9.88 -15.52 2.01
CA ILE A 90 10.72 -16.52 1.33
C ILE A 90 11.94 -15.88 0.61
N GLY A 91 12.16 -14.59 0.83
CA GLY A 91 13.31 -13.84 0.32
C GLY A 91 12.97 -12.83 -0.78
N GLY A 92 13.76 -11.76 -0.85
CA GLY A 92 13.58 -10.69 -1.83
C GLY A 92 12.26 -9.93 -1.67
N GLY A 93 11.66 -9.94 -0.47
CA GLY A 93 10.35 -9.34 -0.21
C GLY A 93 9.15 -10.15 -0.72
N ASN A 94 9.34 -11.40 -1.18
CA ASN A 94 8.25 -12.29 -1.56
C ASN A 94 7.68 -13.01 -0.35
N LEU A 95 6.35 -13.13 -0.30
CA LEU A 95 5.64 -13.82 0.76
C LEU A 95 5.06 -15.14 0.27
N TYR A 96 4.98 -16.11 1.17
CA TYR A 96 4.32 -17.39 0.97
C TYR A 96 3.33 -17.66 2.11
N MET A 97 2.10 -18.02 1.75
CA MET A 97 1.09 -18.45 2.73
C MET A 97 1.22 -19.97 2.93
N LYS A 98 1.76 -20.36 4.07
CA LYS A 98 1.79 -21.75 4.52
C LYS A 98 0.52 -22.08 5.31
N TRP A 99 0.02 -23.30 5.20
CA TRP A 99 -1.14 -23.74 5.97
C TRP A 99 -1.01 -25.18 6.47
N SER A 100 -1.68 -25.48 7.58
CA SER A 100 -1.84 -26.82 8.15
C SER A 100 -3.21 -26.97 8.79
N THR A 101 -3.75 -28.19 8.80
CA THR A 101 -4.95 -28.52 9.58
C THR A 101 -4.61 -28.56 11.07
N VAL A 102 -5.48 -27.99 11.91
CA VAL A 102 -5.32 -27.96 13.38
C VAL A 102 -5.92 -29.19 14.04
#